data_AF-A0A7J9PED8-F1
#
_entry.id   AF-A0A7J9PED8-F1
#
_cell.length_a   1.000
_cell.length_b   1.000
_cell.length_c   1.000
_cell.angle_alpha   90.00
_cell.angle_beta   90.00
_cell.angle_gamma   90.00
#
_symmetry.space_group_name_H-M   'P 1'
#
loop_
_entity.id
_entity.type
_entity.pdbx_description
1 polymer ?
#
loop_
_entity_poly.entity_id
_entity_poly.type
_entity_poly.pdbx_seq_one_letter_code
_entity_poly.pdbx_strand_id
1 'polypeptide(L)' 'MTKEKKKPIEKQVKPFGNTGHITLPKSWIGKKVKIKIQGEHRG' A
#
# COMPACT_ATOMS: atom_id res chain seq x y z
N MET A 1 27.63 -10.60 -2.39
CA MET A 1 26.28 -10.73 -1.80
C MET A 1 25.36 -9.74 -2.51
N THR A 2 24.75 -10.16 -3.62
CA THR A 2 23.87 -9.33 -4.43
C THR A 2 22.61 -9.02 -3.63
N LYS A 3 22.42 -7.75 -3.24
CA LYS A 3 21.19 -7.27 -2.62
C LYS A 3 20.06 -7.41 -3.64
N GLU A 4 19.39 -8.55 -3.68
CA GLU A 4 18.10 -8.67 -4.36
C GLU A 4 17.18 -7.59 -3.78
N LYS A 5 16.91 -6.56 -4.59
CA LYS A 5 15.97 -5.51 -4.24
C LYS A 5 14.59 -6.15 -4.11
N LYS A 6 14.21 -6.54 -2.89
CA LYS A 6 12.87 -7.07 -2.59
C LYS A 6 11.84 -6.10 -3.16
N LYS A 7 11.05 -6.57 -4.12
CA LYS A 7 9.99 -5.77 -4.74
C LYS A 7 8.98 -5.39 -3.66
N PRO A 8 8.48 -4.13 -3.66
CA PRO A 8 7.49 -3.71 -2.69
C PRO A 8 6.20 -4.51 -2.87
N ILE A 9 5.49 -4.75 -1.76
CA ILE A 9 4.17 -5.39 -1.80
C ILE A 9 3.20 -4.40 -2.44
N GLU A 10 2.59 -4.75 -3.58
CA GLU A 10 1.57 -3.92 -4.21
C GLU A 10 0.18 -4.33 -3.72
N LYS A 11 -0.62 -3.36 -3.25
CA LYS A 11 -2.01 -3.57 -2.86
C LYS A 11 -2.89 -2.48 -3.43
N GLN A 12 -3.97 -2.88 -4.10
CA GLN A 12 -5.02 -1.99 -4.51
C GLN A 12 -6.14 -1.98 -3.46
N VAL A 13 -6.62 -0.80 -3.09
CA VAL A 13 -7.70 -0.61 -2.10
C VAL A 13 -8.82 0.24 -2.69
N LYS A 14 -10.05 -0.05 -2.28
CA LYS A 14 -11.21 0.81 -2.59
C LYS A 14 -11.27 1.94 -1.56
N PRO A 15 -11.66 3.15 -1.99
CA PRO A 15 -11.91 4.24 -1.05
C PRO A 15 -13.09 3.88 -0.14
N PHE A 16 -12.98 4.23 1.14
CA PHE A 16 -14.04 4.08 2.13
C PHE A 16 -13.96 5.26 3.11
N GLY A 17 -15.05 6.03 3.22
CA GLY A 17 -15.08 7.26 4.02
C GLY A 17 -14.22 8.39 3.42
N ASN A 18 -13.89 9.38 4.25
CA ASN A 18 -13.19 10.62 3.85
C ASN A 18 -11.92 10.91 4.67
N THR A 19 -11.52 10.02 5.58
CA THR A 19 -10.43 10.23 6.57
C THR A 19 -9.07 9.68 6.14
N GLY A 20 -8.95 9.06 4.96
CA GLY A 20 -7.66 8.58 4.41
C GLY A 20 -7.02 7.43 5.19
N HIS A 21 -7.72 6.81 6.13
CA HIS A 21 -7.21 5.68 6.90
C HIS A 21 -7.32 4.37 6.12
N ILE A 22 -6.25 3.56 6.15
CA ILE A 22 -6.22 2.21 5.57
C ILE A 22 -5.76 1.20 6.63
N THR A 23 -6.37 0.02 6.65
CA THR A 23 -5.95 -1.09 7.52
C THR A 23 -5.05 -2.05 6.73
N LEU A 24 -3.90 -2.41 7.30
CA LEU A 24 -2.93 -3.32 6.70
C LEU A 24 -2.68 -4.56 7.60
N PRO A 25 -2.34 -5.73 7.03
CA PRO A 25 -1.99 -6.91 7.82
C PRO A 25 -0.74 -6.68 8.68
N LYS A 26 -0.73 -7.21 9.92
CA LYS A 26 0.45 -7.15 10.81
C LYS A 26 1.72 -7.74 10.17
N SER A 27 1.57 -8.74 9.30
CA SER A 27 2.69 -9.38 8.59
C SER A 27 3.42 -8.47 7.60
N TRP A 28 2.92 -7.26 7.35
CA TRP A 28 3.52 -6.26 6.46
C TRP A 28 4.29 -5.17 7.22
N ILE A 29 4.26 -5.16 8.55
CA ILE A 29 5.06 -4.24 9.37
C ILE A 29 6.54 -4.43 9.04
N GLY A 30 7.25 -3.32 8.81
CA GLY A 30 8.67 -3.31 8.41
C GLY A 30 8.94 -3.64 6.93
N LYS A 31 7.90 -3.91 6.11
CA LYS A 31 8.05 -4.13 4.67
C LYS A 31 7.70 -2.86 3.89
N LYS A 32 8.34 -2.68 2.74
CA LYS A 32 7.97 -1.63 1.79
C LYS A 32 6.69 -2.03 1.06
N VAL A 33 5.65 -1.19 1.16
CA VAL A 33 4.34 -1.43 0.55
C VAL A 33 4.01 -0.27 -0.39
N LYS A 34 3.40 -0.57 -1.53
CA LYS A 34 2.86 0.39 -2.48
C LYS A 34 1.34 0.25 -2.52
N ILE A 35 0.64 1.24 -1.99
CA ILE A 35 -0.83 1.28 -1.97
C ILE A 35 -1.31 2.07 -3.18
N LYS A 36 -2.24 1.50 -3.95
CA LYS A 36 -2.95 2.19 -5.04
C LYS A 36 -4.43 2.31 -4.64
N ILE A 37 -4.94 3.52 -4.54
CA ILE A 37 -6.36 3.76 -4.25
C ILE A 37 -7.12 3.76 -5.58
N GLN A 38 -8.19 2.96 -5.70
CA GLN A 38 -9.04 2.95 -6.89
C GLN A 38 -9.81 4.27 -7.00
N GLY A 39 -9.78 4.91 -8.17
CA GLY A 39 -10.56 6.12 -8.43
C GLY A 39 -10.11 7.35 -7.63
N GLU A 40 -8.84 7.40 -7.21
CA GLU A 40 -8.25 8.62 -6.64
C GLU A 40 -8.42 9.78 -7.63
N HIS A 41 -9.37 10.66 -7.36
CA HIS A 41 -9.55 11.89 -8.10
C HIS A 41 -8.44 12.83 -7.63
N ARG A 42 -7.44 13.07 -8.50
CA ARG A 42 -6.52 14.18 -8.31
C ARG A 42 -7.33 15.46 -8.54
N GLY A 43 -7.91 15.97 -7.46
CA GLY A 43 -8.48 17.32 -7.41
C GLY A 43 -7.41 18.36 -7.68
#